data_AF-A0A0F7ZBT8-F1
#
_entry.id   AF-A0A0F7ZBT8-F1
#
_cell.length_a   1.000
_cell.length_b   1.000
_cell.length_c   1.000
_cell.angle_alpha   90.00
_cell.angle_beta   90.00
_cell.angle_gamma   90.00
#
_symmetry.space_group_name_H-M   'P 1'
#
loop_
_entity.id
_entity.type
_entity.pdbx_description
1 polymer ?
#
loop_
_entity_poly.entity_id
_entity_poly.type
_entity_poly.pdbx_seq_one_letter_code
_entity_poly.pdbx_strand_id
1 'polypeptide(L)'
;MLAARAFSLIGRRVLSTSVCARTHGHEVTKAPHYTEPVYEDYPLIPLPDIPFIQDLSPEQKALKEKEKGSWAALSPDEKIALYHMKFDKTFAEMLKPSNNWKTAIGLAGYMVGIAAFFFIWEVLYVLKPVPHTLSEDWKAMELQKHLDMKPDPITGLCSKWDYEKKEWKK
;
A
#
# COMPACT_ATOMS: atom_id res chain seq x y z
N MET A 1 -33.11 36.85 9.33
CA MET A 1 -32.69 36.48 7.95
C MET A 1 -31.23 36.87 7.73
N LEU A 2 -30.28 36.06 8.21
CA LEU A 2 -28.84 36.39 8.19
C LEU A 2 -27.97 35.12 8.11
N ALA A 3 -28.42 34.11 7.36
CA ALA A 3 -27.70 32.83 7.19
C ALA A 3 -27.69 32.33 5.74
N ALA A 4 -27.77 33.24 4.76
CA ALA A 4 -27.87 32.87 3.34
C ALA A 4 -26.81 33.56 2.44
N ARG A 5 -25.65 33.95 2.99
CA ARG A 5 -24.58 34.62 2.21
C ARG A 5 -23.16 34.07 2.39
N ALA A 6 -23.01 32.85 2.92
CA ALA A 6 -21.69 32.22 3.05
C ALA A 6 -21.41 31.08 2.05
N PHE A 7 -22.30 30.83 1.08
CA PHE A 7 -22.19 29.71 0.13
C PHE A 7 -21.68 30.09 -1.28
N SER A 8 -21.07 31.25 -1.48
CA SER A 8 -20.74 31.73 -2.84
C SER A 8 -19.27 31.65 -3.26
N LEU A 9 -18.35 30.98 -2.54
CA LEU A 9 -16.91 31.07 -2.86
C LEU A 9 -16.09 29.75 -2.81
N ILE A 10 -16.72 28.57 -2.93
CA ILE A 10 -15.96 27.29 -3.01
C ILE A 10 -16.44 26.48 -4.23
N GLY A 11 -16.47 27.11 -5.38
CA GLY A 11 -17.07 26.50 -6.57
C GLY A 11 -16.40 26.94 -7.86
N ARG A 12 -15.08 26.83 -7.96
CA ARG A 12 -14.36 26.80 -9.25
C ARG A 12 -12.86 26.57 -9.04
N ARG A 13 -12.33 25.58 -9.77
CA ARG A 13 -10.90 25.20 -9.92
C ARG A 13 -10.43 24.33 -8.73
N VAL A 14 -9.91 23.12 -8.86
CA VAL A 14 -9.01 22.55 -9.87
C VAL A 14 -9.18 21.02 -9.86
N LEU A 15 -9.66 20.43 -10.96
CA LEU A 15 -9.30 19.05 -11.32
C LEU A 15 -8.65 19.15 -12.70
N SER A 16 -7.36 19.52 -12.70
CA SER A 16 -6.52 19.41 -13.89
C SER A 16 -6.10 17.94 -13.98
N THR A 17 -6.88 17.16 -14.72
CA THR A 17 -6.50 15.81 -15.16
C THR A 17 -5.56 15.94 -16.35
N SER A 18 -4.37 16.50 -16.17
CA SER A 18 -3.28 16.28 -17.12
C SER A 18 -2.68 14.91 -16.79
N VAL A 19 -3.32 13.86 -17.33
CA VAL A 19 -2.69 12.54 -17.43
C VAL A 19 -1.51 12.71 -18.38
N CYS A 20 -0.34 12.98 -17.81
CA CYS A 20 0.91 12.88 -18.54
C CYS A 20 1.13 11.37 -18.74
N ALA A 21 0.63 10.84 -19.85
CA ALA A 21 0.97 9.51 -20.31
C ALA A 21 2.48 9.50 -20.53
N ARG A 22 3.22 9.06 -19.52
CA ARG A 22 4.62 8.67 -19.69
C ARG A 22 4.59 7.45 -20.58
N THR A 23 4.77 7.66 -21.88
CA THR A 23 5.13 6.61 -22.82
C THR A 23 6.49 6.10 -22.38
N HIS A 24 6.50 5.09 -21.51
CA HIS A 24 7.67 4.25 -21.37
C HIS A 24 7.88 3.64 -22.75
N GLY A 25 8.93 4.05 -23.44
CA GLY A 25 9.37 3.46 -24.70
C GLY A 25 9.88 2.05 -24.41
N HIS A 26 8.96 1.13 -24.10
CA HIS A 26 9.24 -0.28 -24.17
C HIS A 26 9.28 -0.61 -25.66
N GLU A 27 10.48 -0.87 -26.16
CA GLU A 27 10.68 -1.62 -27.38
C GLU A 27 9.73 -2.82 -27.37
N VAL A 28 8.89 -2.92 -28.41
CA VAL A 28 7.84 -3.94 -28.52
C VAL A 28 8.53 -5.27 -28.80
N THR A 29 9.07 -5.88 -27.76
CA THR A 29 9.57 -7.25 -27.79
C THR A 29 8.37 -8.17 -27.80
N LYS A 30 8.34 -9.09 -28.78
CA LYS A 30 7.41 -10.23 -28.74
C LYS A 30 7.60 -10.92 -27.40
N ALA A 31 6.52 -11.31 -26.74
CA ALA A 31 6.62 -12.05 -25.48
C ALA A 31 7.56 -13.26 -25.73
N PRO A 32 8.70 -13.35 -25.02
CA PRO A 32 9.67 -14.41 -25.28
C PRO A 32 9.00 -15.76 -25.04
N HIS A 33 9.33 -16.75 -25.86
CA HIS A 33 8.90 -18.11 -25.58
C HIS A 33 9.50 -18.52 -24.23
N TYR A 34 8.71 -19.13 -23.35
CA TYR A 34 9.12 -19.51 -21.98
C TYR A 34 10.34 -20.45 -21.92
N THR A 35 10.77 -21.00 -23.06
CA THR A 35 11.96 -21.83 -23.23
C THR A 35 13.23 -21.04 -23.58
N GLU A 36 13.10 -19.77 -23.93
CA GLU A 36 14.22 -18.91 -24.31
C GLU A 36 14.72 -18.09 -23.11
N PRO A 37 16.03 -17.79 -23.04
CA PRO A 37 16.56 -16.92 -22.00
C PRO A 37 15.91 -15.53 -22.04
N VAL A 38 15.58 -14.99 -20.87
CA VAL A 38 14.98 -13.66 -20.72
C VAL A 38 15.95 -12.75 -19.97
N TYR A 39 16.06 -11.51 -20.42
CA TYR A 39 16.85 -10.49 -19.75
C TYR A 39 16.10 -10.04 -18.49
N GLU A 40 16.77 -10.05 -17.34
CA GLU A 40 16.23 -9.54 -16.08
C GLU A 40 17.27 -8.74 -15.30
N ASP A 41 16.86 -7.57 -14.82
CA ASP A 41 17.62 -6.76 -13.87
C ASP A 41 17.43 -7.31 -12.45
N TYR A 42 18.30 -8.25 -12.04
CA TYR A 42 18.17 -8.89 -10.73
C TYR A 42 19.45 -8.77 -9.88
N PRO A 43 19.41 -8.16 -8.67
CA PRO A 43 20.60 -7.94 -7.86
C PRO A 43 21.38 -9.20 -7.47
N LEU A 44 20.72 -10.37 -7.38
CA LEU A 44 21.40 -11.63 -7.08
C LEU A 44 22.01 -12.31 -8.31
N ILE A 45 21.58 -11.90 -9.52
CA ILE A 45 22.12 -12.39 -10.80
C ILE A 45 22.68 -11.16 -11.54
N PRO A 46 23.86 -10.66 -11.12
CA PRO A 46 24.44 -9.43 -11.67
C PRO A 46 24.81 -9.52 -13.15
N LEU A 47 24.92 -10.75 -13.68
CA LEU A 47 25.30 -11.03 -15.07
C LEU A 47 24.18 -11.86 -15.71
N PRO A 48 23.24 -11.23 -16.43
CA PRO A 48 22.17 -11.94 -17.11
C PRO A 48 22.69 -12.69 -18.34
N ASP A 49 22.02 -13.80 -18.66
CA ASP A 49 22.39 -14.74 -19.72
C ASP A 49 22.45 -14.07 -21.11
N ILE A 50 21.52 -13.14 -21.36
CA ILE A 50 21.45 -12.35 -22.58
C ILE A 50 21.74 -10.86 -22.30
N PRO A 51 22.18 -10.07 -23.29
CA PRO A 51 22.28 -8.62 -23.15
C PRO A 51 20.90 -7.96 -23.21
N PHE A 52 20.80 -6.74 -22.68
CA PHE A 52 19.59 -5.92 -22.79
C PHE A 52 19.23 -5.62 -24.25
N ILE A 53 20.19 -5.16 -25.05
CA ILE A 53 20.01 -4.91 -26.49
C ILE A 53 20.51 -6.13 -27.28
N GLN A 54 19.59 -6.79 -27.99
CA GLN A 54 19.91 -7.93 -28.86
C GLN A 54 20.25 -7.48 -30.28
N ASP A 55 19.42 -6.60 -30.85
CA ASP A 55 19.57 -6.10 -32.22
C ASP A 55 20.37 -4.80 -32.23
N LEU A 56 21.67 -4.91 -32.52
CA LEU A 56 22.58 -3.78 -32.54
C LEU A 56 22.45 -2.95 -33.83
N SER A 57 22.35 -1.63 -33.67
CA SER A 57 22.46 -0.67 -34.77
C SER A 57 23.86 -0.68 -35.41
N PRO A 58 24.05 -0.13 -36.63
CA PRO A 58 25.36 -0.08 -37.27
C PRO A 58 26.42 0.64 -36.42
N GLU A 59 26.03 1.71 -35.73
CA GLU A 59 26.91 2.47 -34.83
C GLU A 59 27.28 1.66 -33.59
N GLN A 60 26.30 0.95 -33.01
CA GLN A 60 26.55 0.08 -31.86
C GLN A 60 27.46 -1.09 -32.25
N LYS A 61 27.30 -1.67 -33.45
CA LYS A 61 28.22 -2.69 -33.98
C LYS A 61 29.64 -2.13 -34.13
N ALA A 62 29.82 -0.92 -34.65
CA ALA A 62 31.13 -0.28 -34.73
C ALA A 62 31.74 -0.06 -33.33
N LEU A 63 30.91 0.29 -32.34
CA LEU A 63 31.36 0.43 -30.95
C LEU A 63 31.77 -0.92 -30.33
N LYS A 64 31.04 -2.00 -30.61
CA LYS A 64 31.40 -3.37 -30.20
C LYS A 64 32.71 -3.84 -30.85
N GLU A 65 33.03 -3.40 -32.06
CA GLU A 65 34.36 -3.65 -32.65
C GLU A 65 35.46 -2.84 -31.94
N LYS A 66 35.19 -1.59 -31.56
CA LYS A 66 36.11 -0.75 -30.79
C LYS A 66 36.37 -1.30 -29.37
N GLU A 67 35.36 -1.92 -28.75
CA GLU A 67 35.45 -2.57 -27.43
C GLU A 67 36.48 -3.70 -27.38
N LYS A 68 36.75 -4.38 -28.51
CA LYS A 68 37.79 -5.42 -28.60
C LYS A 68 39.21 -4.88 -28.44
N GLY A 69 39.40 -3.56 -28.62
CA GLY A 69 40.68 -2.88 -28.46
C GLY A 69 40.96 -2.41 -27.04
N SER A 70 41.85 -1.42 -26.88
CA SER A 70 42.18 -0.87 -25.57
C SER A 70 41.09 0.05 -25.03
N TRP A 71 40.60 -0.23 -23.82
CA TRP A 71 39.58 0.56 -23.13
C TRP A 71 40.07 1.94 -22.66
N ALA A 72 41.38 2.18 -22.72
CA ALA A 72 41.95 3.51 -22.50
C ALA A 72 41.62 4.48 -23.65
N ALA A 73 41.35 3.96 -24.86
CA ALA A 73 40.99 4.75 -26.03
C ALA A 73 39.47 5.02 -26.14
N LEU A 74 38.66 4.47 -25.21
CA LEU A 74 37.23 4.70 -25.16
C LEU A 74 36.91 5.97 -24.36
N SER A 75 36.02 6.79 -24.91
CA SER A 75 35.49 7.95 -24.19
C SER A 75 34.59 7.51 -23.02
N PRO A 76 34.35 8.38 -22.03
CA PRO A 76 33.40 8.08 -20.94
C PRO A 76 32.00 7.74 -21.46
N ASP A 77 31.52 8.44 -22.48
CA ASP A 77 30.20 8.24 -23.08
C ASP A 77 30.11 6.90 -23.82
N GLU A 78 31.19 6.49 -24.49
CA GLU A 78 31.29 5.17 -25.14
C GLU A 78 31.23 4.03 -24.12
N LYS A 79 31.83 4.20 -22.94
CA LYS A 79 31.75 3.22 -21.85
C LYS A 79 30.34 3.12 -21.28
N ILE A 80 29.66 4.25 -21.11
CA ILE A 80 28.26 4.29 -20.68
C ILE A 80 27.34 3.65 -21.73
N ALA A 81 27.58 3.92 -23.01
CA ALA A 81 26.84 3.29 -24.09
C ALA A 81 27.03 1.77 -24.11
N LEU A 82 28.26 1.27 -23.93
CA LEU A 82 28.53 -0.16 -23.81
C LEU A 82 27.83 -0.78 -22.58
N TYR A 83 27.81 -0.06 -21.45
CA TYR A 83 27.07 -0.49 -20.26
C TYR A 83 25.59 -0.65 -20.59
N HIS A 84 24.95 0.37 -21.18
CA HIS A 84 23.53 0.33 -21.52
C HIS A 84 23.17 -0.60 -22.69
N MET A 85 24.16 -1.10 -23.45
CA MET A 85 23.94 -2.19 -24.40
C MET A 85 23.83 -3.54 -23.70
N LYS A 86 24.61 -3.75 -22.62
CA LYS A 86 24.60 -5.01 -21.87
C LYS A 86 23.50 -5.01 -20.78
N PHE A 87 23.28 -3.90 -20.12
CA PHE A 87 22.37 -3.76 -18.97
C PHE A 87 21.35 -2.62 -19.17
N ASP A 88 20.10 -2.82 -18.75
CA ASP A 88 19.09 -1.75 -18.73
C ASP A 88 19.40 -0.75 -17.59
N LYS A 89 19.39 -1.25 -16.35
CA LYS A 89 19.53 -0.43 -15.14
C LYS A 89 20.89 -0.57 -14.47
N THR A 90 21.25 0.48 -13.74
CA THR A 90 22.34 0.42 -12.75
C THR A 90 21.87 -0.22 -11.44
N PHE A 91 22.81 -0.73 -10.64
CA PHE A 91 22.50 -1.21 -9.29
C PHE A 91 21.81 -0.16 -8.42
N ALA A 92 22.17 1.11 -8.58
CA ALA A 92 21.54 2.22 -7.86
C ALA A 92 20.07 2.41 -8.28
N GLU A 93 19.74 2.21 -9.55
CA GLU A 93 18.38 2.31 -10.06
C GLU A 93 17.54 1.08 -9.69
N MET A 94 18.12 -0.12 -9.76
CA MET A 94 17.45 -1.36 -9.33
C MET A 94 17.08 -1.32 -7.84
N LEU A 95 17.98 -0.81 -7.00
CA LEU A 95 17.80 -0.78 -5.54
C LEU A 95 17.08 0.48 -5.05
N LYS A 96 16.62 1.35 -5.96
CA LYS A 96 15.95 2.60 -5.60
C LYS A 96 14.67 2.30 -4.80
N PRO A 97 14.54 2.81 -3.57
CA PRO A 97 13.35 2.54 -2.76
C PRO A 97 12.11 3.19 -3.39
N SER A 98 10.99 2.46 -3.40
CA SER A 98 9.71 2.98 -3.87
C SER A 98 8.87 3.55 -2.73
N ASN A 99 8.05 4.55 -3.03
CA ASN A 99 7.09 5.12 -2.09
C ASN A 99 5.72 4.42 -2.13
N ASN A 100 5.62 3.26 -2.79
CA ASN A 100 4.37 2.55 -3.01
C ASN A 100 3.67 2.14 -1.70
N TRP A 101 4.45 1.95 -0.63
CA TRP A 101 3.92 1.66 0.71
C TRP A 101 2.98 2.77 1.22
N LYS A 102 3.25 4.04 0.88
CA LYS A 102 2.40 5.18 1.27
C LYS A 102 1.04 5.08 0.59
N THR A 103 1.03 4.71 -0.68
CA THR A 103 -0.20 4.48 -1.44
C THR A 103 -0.97 3.30 -0.87
N ALA A 104 -0.28 2.20 -0.52
CA ALA A 104 -0.91 1.02 0.08
C ALA A 104 -1.58 1.35 1.43
N ILE A 105 -0.87 2.03 2.33
CA ILE A 105 -1.42 2.44 3.63
C ILE A 105 -2.55 3.45 3.46
N GLY A 106 -2.40 4.42 2.56
CA GLY A 106 -3.43 5.41 2.27
C GLY A 106 -4.72 4.75 1.76
N LEU A 107 -4.60 3.81 0.84
CA LEU A 107 -5.75 3.07 0.30
C LEU A 107 -6.39 2.16 1.36
N ALA A 108 -5.60 1.48 2.18
CA ALA A 108 -6.10 0.66 3.27
C ALA A 108 -6.91 1.51 4.28
N GLY A 109 -6.36 2.65 4.70
CA GLY A 109 -7.05 3.58 5.60
C GLY A 109 -8.32 4.16 4.99
N TYR A 110 -8.31 4.48 3.69
CA TYR A 110 -9.49 4.94 2.96
C TYR A 110 -10.62 3.90 2.97
N MET A 111 -10.30 2.62 2.72
CA MET A 111 -11.29 1.54 2.75
C MET A 111 -11.86 1.29 4.15
N VAL A 112 -11.02 1.37 5.19
CA VAL A 112 -11.48 1.32 6.59
C VAL A 112 -12.41 2.49 6.90
N GLY A 113 -12.08 3.70 6.43
CA GLY A 113 -12.92 4.88 6.57
C GLY A 113 -14.30 4.69 5.93
N ILE A 114 -14.34 4.19 4.68
CA ILE A 114 -15.60 3.88 4.00
C ILE A 114 -16.41 2.84 4.78
N ALA A 115 -15.78 1.76 5.24
CA ALA A 115 -16.46 0.72 6.02
C ALA A 115 -17.08 1.28 7.31
N ALA A 116 -16.36 2.18 8.00
CA ALA A 116 -16.88 2.86 9.20
C ALA A 116 -18.09 3.75 8.87
N PHE A 117 -18.08 4.47 7.74
CA PHE A 117 -19.24 5.26 7.30
C PHE A 117 -20.46 4.38 7.00
N PHE A 118 -20.27 3.24 6.34
CA PHE A 118 -21.36 2.28 6.11
C PHE A 118 -21.90 1.72 7.42
N PHE A 119 -21.05 1.38 8.38
CA PHE A 119 -21.46 0.90 9.69
C PHE A 119 -22.27 1.96 10.47
N ILE A 120 -21.84 3.22 10.45
CA ILE A 120 -22.60 4.33 11.07
C ILE A 120 -23.98 4.46 10.42
N TRP A 121 -24.06 4.40 9.09
CA TRP A 121 -25.33 4.43 8.38
C TRP A 121 -26.25 3.27 8.78
N GLU A 122 -25.72 2.05 8.91
CA GLU A 122 -26.48 0.89 9.35
C GLU A 122 -27.04 1.09 10.77
N VAL A 123 -26.23 1.58 11.70
CA VAL A 123 -26.64 1.86 13.09
C VAL A 123 -27.72 2.94 13.16
N LEU A 124 -27.65 3.97 12.32
CA LEU A 124 -28.60 5.09 12.36
C LEU A 124 -29.94 4.79 11.69
N TYR A 125 -29.94 4.00 10.62
CA TYR A 125 -31.12 3.87 9.74
C TYR A 125 -31.66 2.45 9.60
N VAL A 126 -30.87 1.42 9.90
CA VAL A 126 -31.26 0.01 9.64
C VAL A 126 -31.45 -0.76 10.94
N LEU A 127 -30.55 -0.60 11.91
CA LEU A 127 -30.62 -1.34 13.17
C LEU A 127 -31.80 -0.86 14.03
N LYS A 128 -32.51 -1.84 14.59
CA LYS A 128 -33.59 -1.60 15.54
C LYS A 128 -33.04 -1.07 16.87
N PRO A 129 -33.87 -0.36 17.65
CA PRO A 129 -33.47 0.05 18.99
C PRO A 129 -33.04 -1.16 19.82
N VAL A 130 -31.99 -0.95 20.60
CA VAL A 130 -31.45 -1.94 21.54
C VAL A 130 -32.55 -2.35 22.53
N PRO A 131 -32.66 -3.64 22.90
CA PRO A 131 -33.71 -4.10 23.82
C PRO A 131 -33.63 -3.40 25.18
N HIS A 132 -34.78 -3.27 25.85
CA HIS A 132 -34.90 -2.61 27.15
C HIS A 132 -34.00 -3.23 28.24
N THR A 133 -33.62 -4.50 28.09
CA THR A 133 -32.72 -5.22 29.00
C THR A 133 -31.30 -4.65 29.03
N LEU A 134 -30.93 -3.83 28.05
CA LEU A 134 -29.65 -3.13 28.02
C LEU A 134 -29.74 -1.67 28.51
N SER A 135 -30.89 -1.25 29.05
CA SER A 135 -30.99 -0.02 29.84
C SER A 135 -30.10 -0.08 31.07
N GLU A 136 -29.66 1.07 31.57
CA GLU A 136 -28.74 1.14 32.71
C GLU A 136 -29.36 0.55 33.99
N ASP A 137 -30.64 0.84 34.25
CA ASP A 137 -31.37 0.30 35.40
C ASP A 137 -31.48 -1.23 35.33
N TRP A 138 -31.83 -1.77 34.15
CA TRP A 138 -31.93 -3.22 33.98
C TRP A 138 -30.56 -3.90 34.10
N LYS A 139 -29.51 -3.30 33.54
CA LYS A 139 -28.13 -3.80 33.70
C LYS A 139 -27.72 -3.83 35.17
N ALA A 140 -28.07 -2.80 35.96
CA ALA A 140 -27.78 -2.75 37.39
C ALA A 140 -28.56 -3.82 38.17
N MET A 141 -29.86 -3.98 37.88
CA MET A 141 -30.69 -5.03 38.51
C MET A 141 -30.20 -6.44 38.16
N GLU A 142 -29.88 -6.68 36.88
CA GLU A 142 -29.37 -7.97 36.42
C GLU A 142 -27.98 -8.25 37.02
N LEU A 143 -27.12 -7.23 37.11
CA LEU A 143 -25.82 -7.35 37.79
C LEU A 143 -25.99 -7.72 39.27
N GLN A 144 -26.89 -7.05 39.99
CA GLN A 144 -27.17 -7.36 41.40
C GLN A 144 -27.68 -8.80 41.55
N LYS A 145 -28.67 -9.20 40.75
CA LYS A 145 -29.20 -10.56 40.72
C LYS A 145 -28.11 -11.58 40.40
N HIS A 146 -27.23 -11.27 39.45
CA HIS A 146 -26.11 -12.13 39.08
C HIS A 146 -25.14 -12.29 40.26
N LEU A 147 -24.79 -11.19 40.95
CA LEU A 147 -23.96 -11.24 42.16
C LEU A 147 -24.62 -12.06 43.28
N ASP A 148 -25.94 -11.94 43.45
CA ASP A 148 -26.70 -12.68 44.47
C ASP A 148 -26.73 -14.19 44.18
N MET A 149 -26.82 -14.57 42.91
CA MET A 149 -26.76 -15.97 42.47
C MET A 149 -25.35 -16.58 42.55
N LYS A 150 -24.31 -15.75 42.63
CA LYS A 150 -22.89 -16.14 42.74
C LYS A 150 -22.40 -17.17 41.70
N PRO A 151 -22.72 -17.03 40.40
CA PRO A 151 -22.10 -17.86 39.37
C PRO A 151 -20.59 -17.62 39.32
N ASP A 152 -19.83 -18.69 39.08
CA ASP A 152 -18.37 -18.70 38.98
C ASP A 152 -17.62 -17.90 40.06
N PRO A 153 -17.81 -18.22 41.35
CA PRO A 153 -17.32 -17.39 42.46
C PRO A 153 -15.80 -17.46 42.69
N ILE A 154 -15.08 -18.34 42.00
CA ILE A 154 -13.64 -18.57 42.21
C ILE A 154 -12.79 -17.67 41.29
N THR A 155 -13.12 -17.62 40.00
CA THR A 155 -12.33 -16.92 38.97
C THR A 155 -13.14 -15.89 38.17
N GLY A 156 -14.47 -15.98 38.20
CA GLY A 156 -15.38 -15.19 37.37
C GLY A 156 -15.72 -13.82 37.93
N LEU A 157 -16.84 -13.24 37.47
CA LEU A 157 -17.28 -11.90 37.85
C LEU A 157 -17.48 -11.79 39.38
N CYS A 158 -18.15 -12.77 39.97
CA CYS A 158 -18.49 -12.78 41.40
C CYS A 158 -17.25 -12.88 42.31
N SER A 159 -16.14 -13.44 41.84
CA SER A 159 -14.90 -13.49 42.63
C SER A 159 -14.30 -12.10 42.85
N LYS A 160 -14.62 -11.15 41.97
CA LYS A 160 -14.16 -9.76 42.00
C LYS A 160 -15.05 -8.84 42.83
N TRP A 161 -16.18 -9.32 43.33
CA TRP A 161 -17.07 -8.54 44.21
C TRP A 161 -16.78 -8.85 45.67
N ASP A 162 -16.65 -7.81 46.49
CA ASP A 162 -16.57 -7.91 47.94
C ASP A 162 -17.99 -7.91 48.52
N TYR A 163 -18.45 -9.09 48.94
CA TYR A 163 -19.79 -9.29 49.50
C TYR A 163 -19.95 -8.68 50.89
N GLU A 164 -18.87 -8.45 51.64
CA GLU A 164 -18.92 -7.85 52.96
C GLU A 164 -19.07 -6.33 52.85
N LYS A 165 -18.28 -5.72 51.96
CA LYS A 165 -18.26 -4.26 51.77
C LYS A 165 -19.23 -3.76 50.70
N LYS A 166 -19.84 -4.67 49.93
CA LYS A 166 -20.72 -4.37 48.79
C LYS A 166 -20.05 -3.42 47.79
N GLU A 167 -18.81 -3.73 47.45
CA GLU A 167 -18.03 -2.98 46.46
C GLU A 167 -17.18 -3.92 45.59
N TRP A 168 -16.72 -3.44 44.44
CA TRP A 168 -15.75 -4.20 43.63
C TRP A 168 -14.40 -4.24 44.34
N LYS A 169 -13.80 -5.43 44.42
CA LYS A 169 -12.43 -5.60 44.91
C LYS A 169 -11.48 -4.80 44.02
N LYS A 170 -10.53 -4.12 44.67
CA LYS A 170 -9.46 -3.38 43.99
C LYS A 170 -8.35 -4.31 43.54
#